data_AF-C5WNS1-F1
#
_entry.id   AF-C5WNS1-F1
#
_cell.length_a   1.000
_cell.length_b   1.000
_cell.length_c   1.000
_cell.angle_alpha   90.00
_cell.angle_beta   90.00
_cell.angle_gamma   90.00
#
_symmetry.space_group_name_H-M   'P 1'
#
loop_
_entity.id
_entity.type
_entity.pdbx_description
1 polymer ?
#
loop_
_entity_poly.entity_id
_entity_poly.type
_entity_poly.pdbx_seq_one_letter_code
_entity_poly.pdbx_strand_id
1 'polypeptide(L)'
;MASWLEQLQRELAGRGLAVASIPGKGRGLIATRTFFPGDVILNQEPYASTPNKILVGSSCDHCFTSGNLRKCSMCQVTWYCSTNCQKEEWKLHQLECRAMAALTEDRKKMLTPTIRLMVRLVLKRKLQNEKVIPSSSIDNYNLVDALESHIWKVDENHLVLYAQMANLVSLILPLIELDLKEIAHTFSKFACNAHTICDPELRPLGTGLYPVISIINHSCVPNAVLIFDGRTAYVRALQPIGKNEEVSISYIETAAVTKKRHNDLKQYFFTCSCPRCVKGSEEDALLEGFRCKNQTCDGFLLPDSGKKAYTCQKCSVSRDEEEIQKMRSEILQLSDKASSFLSSGNKAEAGSVYKTIEQLEQNLYHAFSTTLLHTCETLLKIYMELQDWRTALAYCRLTVPVYERVYPPFHPMIGLQFYTCGKLEWLLECTEDALKSLTRATDILKVTHGTKSQFMKELFGKLEEARAEVSFRISSRHGHDE
;
A
#
# COMPACT_ATOMS: atom_id res chain seq x y z
N MET A 1 39.84 -5.37 0.99
CA MET A 1 38.47 -5.35 1.56
C MET A 1 37.52 -5.76 0.46
N ALA A 2 36.56 -6.65 0.75
CA ALA A 2 35.54 -7.04 -0.22
C ALA A 2 34.75 -5.81 -0.71
N SER A 3 34.45 -5.74 -2.02
CA SER A 3 33.61 -4.66 -2.56
C SER A 3 32.23 -4.62 -1.89
N TRP A 4 31.54 -3.48 -1.92
CA TRP A 4 30.19 -3.38 -1.34
C TRP A 4 29.21 -4.38 -1.99
N LEU A 5 29.41 -4.67 -3.28
CA LEU A 5 28.62 -5.65 -4.03
C LEU A 5 28.87 -7.08 -3.53
N GLU A 6 30.12 -7.47 -3.28
CA GLU A 6 30.44 -8.79 -2.69
C GLU A 6 29.84 -8.92 -1.28
N GLN A 7 29.85 -7.85 -0.49
CA GLN A 7 29.24 -7.85 0.84
C GLN A 7 27.72 -8.04 0.76
N LEU A 8 27.05 -7.35 -0.16
CA LEU A 8 25.62 -7.55 -0.44
C LEU A 8 25.34 -8.98 -0.92
N GLN A 9 26.14 -9.50 -1.85
CA GLN A 9 25.97 -10.85 -2.37
C GLN A 9 26.12 -11.91 -1.28
N ARG A 10 27.09 -11.77 -0.37
CA ARG A 10 27.24 -12.68 0.78
C ARG A 10 26.04 -12.61 1.72
N GLU A 11 25.54 -11.41 2.02
CA GLU A 11 24.36 -11.23 2.88
C GLU A 11 23.12 -11.88 2.27
N LEU A 12 22.88 -11.68 0.97
CA LEU A 12 21.77 -12.30 0.25
C LEU A 12 21.93 -13.82 0.16
N ALA A 13 23.12 -14.32 -0.13
CA ALA A 13 23.41 -15.75 -0.16
C ALA A 13 23.11 -16.42 1.19
N GLY A 14 23.45 -15.78 2.30
CA GLY A 14 23.11 -16.24 3.65
C GLY A 14 21.60 -16.33 3.92
N ARG A 15 20.78 -15.62 3.13
CA ARG A 15 19.31 -15.67 3.19
C ARG A 15 18.69 -16.63 2.18
N GLY A 16 19.51 -17.24 1.31
CA GLY A 16 19.04 -18.06 0.21
C GLY A 16 18.54 -17.23 -0.98
N LEU A 17 19.22 -16.11 -1.27
CA LEU A 17 18.88 -15.18 -2.34
C LEU A 17 20.12 -14.82 -3.17
N ALA A 18 19.90 -14.38 -4.41
CA ALA A 18 20.93 -13.79 -5.25
C ALA A 18 20.35 -12.68 -6.13
N VAL A 19 21.18 -11.68 -6.47
CA VAL A 19 20.84 -10.70 -7.51
C VAL A 19 21.20 -11.32 -8.86
N ALA A 20 20.26 -11.28 -9.81
CA ALA A 20 20.46 -11.76 -11.17
C ALA A 20 20.00 -10.70 -12.19
N SER A 21 20.46 -10.84 -13.44
CA SER A 21 19.85 -10.09 -14.54
C SER A 21 18.65 -10.87 -15.06
N ILE A 22 17.48 -10.24 -15.04
CA ILE A 22 16.22 -10.81 -15.49
C ILE A 22 15.92 -10.27 -16.89
N PRO A 23 15.74 -11.14 -17.90
CA PRO A 23 15.45 -10.73 -19.26
C PRO A 23 14.28 -9.75 -19.34
N GLY A 24 14.53 -8.57 -19.93
CA GLY A 24 13.52 -7.50 -20.08
C GLY A 24 13.14 -6.74 -18.81
N LYS A 25 13.68 -7.09 -17.63
CA LYS A 25 13.40 -6.40 -16.36
C LYS A 25 14.64 -5.81 -15.66
N GLY A 26 15.83 -5.99 -16.23
CA GLY A 26 17.06 -5.45 -15.65
C GLY A 26 17.60 -6.34 -14.53
N ARG A 27 17.85 -5.79 -13.34
CA ARG A 27 18.24 -6.59 -12.16
C ARG A 27 16.98 -7.11 -11.47
N GLY A 28 17.10 -8.26 -10.83
CA GLY A 28 16.03 -8.85 -10.01
C GLY A 28 16.60 -9.74 -8.92
N LEU A 29 15.75 -10.12 -7.99
CA LEU A 29 16.10 -11.03 -6.90
C LEU A 29 15.60 -12.43 -7.24
N ILE A 30 16.48 -13.43 -7.17
CA ILE A 30 16.12 -14.84 -7.35
C ILE A 30 16.33 -15.62 -6.06
N ALA A 31 15.50 -16.64 -5.84
CA ALA A 31 15.64 -17.57 -4.74
C ALA A 31 16.75 -18.60 -5.05
N THR A 32 17.65 -18.86 -4.11
CA THR A 32 18.69 -19.92 -4.22
C THR A 32 18.35 -21.16 -3.40
N ARG A 33 17.25 -21.10 -2.65
CA ARG A 33 16.58 -22.19 -1.93
C ARG A 33 15.07 -22.07 -2.11
N THR A 34 14.33 -23.09 -1.70
CA THR A 34 12.87 -23.01 -1.65
C THR A 34 12.40 -22.16 -0.47
N PHE A 35 11.37 -21.34 -0.71
CA PHE A 35 10.59 -20.65 0.32
C PHE A 35 9.15 -21.17 0.32
N PHE A 36 8.52 -21.22 1.49
CA PHE A 36 7.12 -21.63 1.66
C PHE A 36 6.26 -20.43 2.09
N PRO A 37 4.92 -20.50 1.89
CA PRO A 37 4.01 -19.44 2.32
C PRO A 37 4.26 -19.00 3.77
N GLY A 38 4.45 -17.70 3.97
CA GLY A 38 4.71 -17.09 5.27
C GLY A 38 6.18 -16.91 5.63
N ASP A 39 7.10 -17.59 4.92
CA ASP A 39 8.55 -17.40 5.10
C ASP A 39 8.94 -15.94 4.87
N VAL A 40 9.80 -15.41 5.75
CA VAL A 40 10.44 -14.11 5.53
C VAL A 40 11.56 -14.30 4.52
N ILE A 41 11.39 -13.74 3.34
CA ILE A 41 12.38 -13.73 2.26
C ILE A 41 13.48 -12.72 2.58
N LEU A 42 13.08 -11.49 2.88
CA LEU A 42 13.97 -10.37 3.16
C LEU A 42 13.29 -9.42 4.15
N ASN A 43 14.08 -8.73 4.96
CA ASN A 43 13.62 -7.58 5.71
C ASN A 43 14.69 -6.48 5.72
N GLN A 44 14.27 -5.22 5.82
CA GLN A 44 15.16 -4.07 5.79
C GLN A 44 14.52 -2.87 6.53
N GLU A 45 15.28 -2.19 7.39
CA GLU A 45 14.94 -0.83 7.84
C GLU A 45 15.18 0.18 6.70
N PRO A 46 14.48 1.32 6.66
CA PRO A 46 14.69 2.29 5.60
C PRO A 46 16.09 2.90 5.70
N TYR A 47 16.76 3.06 4.56
CA TYR A 47 17.98 3.86 4.51
C TYR A 47 17.68 5.31 4.91
N ALA A 48 16.59 5.88 4.39
CA ALA A 48 16.04 7.16 4.82
C ALA A 48 14.52 7.11 4.75
N SER A 49 13.84 7.82 5.65
CA SER A 49 12.38 7.87 5.67
C SER A 49 11.83 9.15 6.26
N THR A 50 10.59 9.50 5.88
CA THR A 50 9.84 10.65 6.40
C THR A 50 8.37 10.28 6.61
N PRO A 51 7.71 10.81 7.66
CA PRO A 51 6.27 10.62 7.85
C PRO A 51 5.48 11.38 6.77
N ASN A 52 4.30 10.85 6.42
CA ASN A 52 3.32 11.54 5.57
C ASN A 52 2.61 12.58 6.45
N LYS A 53 2.86 13.87 6.17
CA LYS A 53 2.19 14.97 6.87
C LYS A 53 0.81 15.22 6.25
N ILE A 54 -0.18 14.39 6.57
CA ILE A 54 -1.59 14.72 6.24
C ILE A 54 -2.03 15.96 7.05
N LEU A 55 -1.57 16.05 8.31
CA LEU A 55 -1.72 17.22 9.17
C LEU A 55 -0.39 17.50 9.90
N VAL A 56 -0.06 18.77 10.18
CA VAL A 56 1.18 19.11 10.90
C VAL A 56 1.11 18.52 12.32
N GLY A 57 2.13 17.74 12.70
CA GLY A 57 2.18 17.11 14.03
C GLY A 57 1.28 15.90 14.18
N SER A 58 0.91 15.21 13.08
CA SER A 58 0.09 14.00 13.15
C SER A 58 0.86 12.73 13.52
N SER A 59 2.18 12.67 13.30
CA SER A 59 2.96 11.43 13.37
C SER A 59 4.39 11.65 13.89
N CYS A 60 4.92 10.67 14.64
CA CYS A 60 6.29 10.66 15.11
C CYS A 60 7.29 10.57 13.95
N ASP A 61 8.31 11.45 13.90
CA ASP A 61 9.34 11.47 12.86
C ASP A 61 10.29 10.26 12.87
N HIS A 62 10.29 9.48 13.96
CA HIS A 62 11.03 8.23 14.09
C HIS A 62 10.17 7.00 13.82
N CYS A 63 9.06 6.79 14.52
CA CYS A 63 8.29 5.52 14.46
C CYS A 63 6.93 5.63 13.75
N PHE A 64 6.58 6.81 13.24
CA PHE A 64 5.32 7.13 12.53
C PHE A 64 4.00 6.95 13.31
N THR A 65 4.06 6.47 14.55
CA THR A 65 2.90 6.41 15.44
C THR A 65 2.31 7.80 15.67
N SER A 66 0.99 7.89 15.62
CA SER A 66 0.21 9.08 15.96
C SER A 66 -0.11 9.10 17.47
N GLY A 67 -0.37 10.28 18.04
CA GLY A 67 -0.79 10.41 19.45
C GLY A 67 -0.22 11.63 20.15
N ASN A 68 0.13 11.50 21.44
CA ASN A 68 0.72 12.57 22.24
C ASN A 68 2.18 12.85 21.81
N LEU A 69 2.34 13.67 20.78
CA LEU A 69 3.63 14.01 20.21
C LEU A 69 4.20 15.30 20.82
N ARG A 70 5.52 15.33 20.97
CA ARG A 70 6.29 16.49 21.42
C ARG A 70 7.07 17.07 20.25
N LYS A 71 6.85 18.35 19.97
CA LYS A 71 7.58 19.09 18.93
C LYS A 71 9.00 19.38 19.39
N CYS A 72 9.98 19.23 18.50
CA CYS A 72 11.33 19.70 18.77
C CYS A 72 11.32 21.22 18.95
N SER A 73 11.75 21.69 20.13
CA SER A 73 11.71 23.10 20.51
C SER A 73 12.63 23.99 19.66
N MET A 74 13.69 23.42 19.09
CA MET A 74 14.67 24.18 18.33
C MET A 74 14.25 24.40 16.86
N CYS A 75 13.98 23.33 16.11
CA CYS A 75 13.60 23.49 14.70
C CYS A 75 12.11 23.80 14.49
N GLN A 76 11.24 23.39 15.43
CA GLN A 76 9.79 23.48 15.32
C GLN A 76 9.21 22.69 14.12
N VAL A 77 9.96 21.75 13.52
CA VAL A 77 9.56 20.99 12.32
C VAL A 77 9.23 19.52 12.60
N THR A 78 9.99 18.87 13.49
CA THR A 78 9.88 17.43 13.79
C THR A 78 9.14 17.17 15.09
N TRP A 79 8.51 15.99 15.19
CA TRP A 79 7.68 15.57 16.30
C TRP A 79 8.06 14.17 16.77
N TYR A 80 8.02 13.91 18.08
CA TYR A 80 8.38 12.61 18.65
C TYR A 80 7.36 12.16 19.69
N CYS A 81 6.98 10.89 19.69
CA CYS A 81 6.08 10.32 20.72
C CYS A 81 6.77 10.13 22.08
N SER A 82 8.11 10.05 22.09
CA SER A 82 8.89 9.82 23.30
C SER A 82 10.30 10.40 23.19
N THR A 83 10.95 10.58 24.34
CA THR A 83 12.37 10.92 24.40
C THR A 83 13.25 9.82 23.81
N ASN A 84 12.81 8.57 23.80
CA ASN A 84 13.52 7.47 23.15
C ASN A 84 13.57 7.68 21.63
N CYS A 85 12.42 7.90 21.00
CA CYS A 85 12.35 8.19 19.56
C CYS A 85 13.20 9.40 19.14
N GLN A 86 13.24 10.44 19.98
CA GLN A 86 14.10 11.60 19.71
C GLN A 86 15.59 11.24 19.80
N LYS A 87 15.99 10.40 20.77
CA LYS A 87 17.38 9.95 20.95
C LYS A 87 17.85 9.07 19.80
N GLU A 88 17.01 8.15 19.32
CA GLU A 88 17.32 7.28 18.18
C GLU A 88 17.65 8.10 16.91
N GLU A 89 16.91 9.17 16.66
CA GLU A 89 17.16 10.05 15.51
C GLU A 89 18.26 11.09 15.78
N TRP A 90 18.71 11.28 17.02
CA TRP A 90 19.48 12.49 17.41
C TRP A 90 20.75 12.71 16.59
N LYS A 91 21.51 11.65 16.26
CA LYS A 91 22.73 11.78 15.46
C LYS A 91 22.50 12.45 14.11
N LEU A 92 21.36 12.13 13.47
CA LEU A 92 20.93 12.71 12.19
C LEU A 92 20.15 14.00 12.42
N HIS A 93 19.16 13.95 13.32
CA HIS A 93 18.27 15.05 13.62
C HIS A 93 19.02 16.26 14.14
N GLN A 94 20.13 16.15 14.88
CA GLN A 94 20.88 17.32 15.31
C GLN A 94 21.38 18.18 14.13
N LEU A 95 21.75 17.54 13.00
CA LEU A 95 22.19 18.23 11.79
C LEU A 95 20.97 18.78 11.03
N GLU A 96 19.94 17.95 10.87
CA GLU A 96 18.66 18.37 10.27
C GLU A 96 18.07 19.55 11.05
N CYS A 97 18.09 19.50 12.38
CA CYS A 97 17.53 20.49 13.28
C CYS A 97 18.22 21.84 13.13
N ARG A 98 19.56 21.88 13.04
CA ARG A 98 20.30 23.13 12.81
C ARG A 98 19.93 23.74 11.47
N ALA A 99 19.90 22.92 10.42
CA ALA A 99 19.49 23.36 9.08
C ALA A 99 18.07 23.93 9.07
N MET A 100 17.11 23.19 9.64
CA MET A 100 15.70 23.60 9.66
C MET A 100 15.43 24.79 10.60
N ALA A 101 16.16 24.91 11.71
CA ALA A 101 16.03 26.04 12.63
C ALA A 101 16.51 27.36 12.02
N ALA A 102 17.45 27.31 11.08
CA ALA A 102 17.94 28.48 10.35
C ALA A 102 16.99 28.97 9.25
N LEU A 103 15.95 28.19 8.91
CA LEU A 103 14.97 28.56 7.88
C LEU A 103 13.95 29.57 8.42
N THR A 104 13.52 30.49 7.55
CA THR A 104 12.33 31.32 7.78
C THR A 104 11.07 30.46 7.80
N GLU A 105 10.00 30.95 8.42
CA GLU A 105 8.72 30.22 8.47
C GLU A 105 8.16 29.92 7.07
N ASP A 106 8.31 30.83 6.11
CA ASP A 106 7.89 30.58 4.72
C ASP A 106 8.71 29.49 4.05
N ARG A 107 10.02 29.42 4.30
CA ARG A 107 10.86 28.32 3.80
C ARG A 107 10.51 26.99 4.47
N LYS A 108 10.10 27.00 5.75
CA LYS A 108 9.62 25.78 6.43
C LYS A 108 8.36 25.22 5.78
N LYS A 109 7.47 26.07 5.24
CA LYS A 109 6.28 25.64 4.47
C LYS A 109 6.63 24.90 3.18
N MET A 110 7.82 25.16 2.61
CA MET A 110 8.30 24.47 1.40
C MET A 110 8.89 23.07 1.67
N LEU A 111 8.99 22.64 2.94
CA LEU A 111 9.55 21.34 3.33
C LEU A 111 8.55 20.20 3.09
N THR A 112 8.40 19.82 1.83
CA THR A 112 7.62 18.62 1.46
C THR A 112 8.27 17.34 2.02
N PRO A 113 7.52 16.24 2.21
CA PRO A 113 8.09 14.96 2.65
C PRO A 113 9.27 14.49 1.78
N THR A 114 9.21 14.73 0.47
CA THR A 114 10.26 14.38 -0.50
C THR A 114 11.52 15.23 -0.34
N ILE A 115 11.38 16.55 -0.11
CA ILE A 115 12.54 17.42 0.19
C ILE A 115 13.21 17.00 1.50
N ARG A 116 12.42 16.74 2.54
CA ARG A 116 12.94 16.25 3.81
C ARG A 116 13.62 14.88 3.67
N LEU A 117 13.08 13.99 2.84
CA LEU A 117 13.69 12.69 2.57
C LEU A 117 15.08 12.85 1.94
N MET A 118 15.23 13.78 0.98
CA MET A 118 16.53 14.11 0.37
C MET A 118 17.52 14.65 1.40
N VAL A 119 17.08 15.61 2.22
CA VAL A 119 17.91 16.18 3.30
C VAL A 119 18.40 15.09 4.24
N ARG A 120 17.50 14.21 4.70
CA ARG A 120 17.86 13.09 5.58
C ARG A 120 18.85 12.13 4.91
N LEU A 121 18.67 11.82 3.63
CA LEU A 121 19.59 10.96 2.88
C LEU A 121 20.98 11.57 2.74
N VAL A 122 21.09 12.86 2.41
CA VAL A 122 22.37 13.59 2.34
C VAL A 122 23.07 13.60 3.69
N LEU A 123 22.34 13.90 4.77
CA LEU A 123 22.89 13.91 6.13
C LEU A 123 23.32 12.52 6.59
N LYS A 124 22.55 11.47 6.29
CA LYS A 124 22.95 10.09 6.62
C LYS A 124 24.22 9.68 5.87
N ARG A 125 24.32 9.99 4.57
CA ARG A 125 25.54 9.76 3.77
C ARG A 125 26.75 10.45 4.40
N LYS A 126 26.63 11.72 4.80
CA LYS A 126 27.69 12.46 5.50
C LYS A 126 28.13 11.76 6.78
N LEU A 127 27.18 11.37 7.63
CA LEU A 127 27.47 10.70 8.90
C LEU A 127 28.14 9.33 8.72
N GLN A 128 27.77 8.58 7.69
CA GLN A 128 28.43 7.31 7.35
C GLN A 128 29.85 7.53 6.82
N ASN A 129 30.05 8.52 5.94
CA ASN A 129 31.38 8.87 5.41
C ASN A 129 32.34 9.32 6.52
N GLU A 130 31.83 10.08 7.50
CA GLU A 130 32.56 10.52 8.69
C GLU A 130 32.66 9.45 9.79
N LYS A 131 32.08 8.26 9.57
CA LYS A 131 32.06 7.12 10.52
C LYS A 131 31.41 7.44 11.87
N VAL A 132 30.52 8.44 11.93
CA VAL A 132 29.73 8.81 13.12
C VAL A 132 28.61 7.79 13.39
N ILE A 133 28.08 7.21 12.31
CA ILE A 133 27.15 6.09 12.33
C ILE A 133 27.71 4.93 11.50
N PRO A 134 27.38 3.67 11.85
CA PRO A 134 27.84 2.53 11.09
C PRO A 134 27.17 2.47 9.71
N SER A 135 27.83 1.76 8.79
CA SER A 135 27.24 1.26 7.56
C SER A 135 27.27 -0.28 7.57
N SER A 136 26.42 -0.91 6.77
CA SER A 136 26.38 -2.37 6.63
C SER A 136 26.25 -2.79 5.16
N SER A 137 26.28 -4.10 4.90
CA SER A 137 26.04 -4.70 3.57
C SER A 137 24.67 -4.32 2.98
N ILE A 138 23.70 -3.96 3.83
CA ILE A 138 22.31 -3.61 3.44
C ILE A 138 21.91 -2.19 3.85
N ASP A 139 22.82 -1.42 4.46
CA ASP A 139 22.60 -0.03 4.88
C ASP A 139 23.84 0.82 4.58
N ASN A 140 24.01 1.20 3.30
CA ASN A 140 25.07 2.08 2.85
C ASN A 140 24.65 2.86 1.59
N TYR A 141 25.27 4.01 1.35
CA TYR A 141 24.92 4.87 0.23
C TYR A 141 25.16 4.25 -1.15
N ASN A 142 26.11 3.32 -1.32
CA ASN A 142 26.34 2.71 -2.64
C ASN A 142 25.11 1.93 -3.13
N LEU A 143 24.31 1.39 -2.22
CA LEU A 143 23.05 0.73 -2.56
C LEU A 143 22.03 1.75 -3.12
N VAL A 144 21.96 2.94 -2.53
CA VAL A 144 21.13 4.06 -3.00
C VAL A 144 21.63 4.55 -4.35
N ASP A 145 22.95 4.68 -4.50
CA ASP A 145 23.54 5.14 -5.75
C ASP A 145 23.28 4.14 -6.88
N ALA A 146 23.28 2.84 -6.57
CA ALA A 146 22.98 1.79 -7.53
C ALA A 146 21.49 1.70 -7.92
N LEU A 147 20.57 2.49 -7.36
CA LEU A 147 19.15 2.44 -7.74
C LEU A 147 18.91 2.99 -9.15
N GLU A 148 17.95 2.39 -9.85
CA GLU A 148 17.53 2.84 -11.18
C GLU A 148 16.82 4.19 -11.06
N SER A 149 17.19 5.15 -11.90
CA SER A 149 16.60 6.48 -11.88
C SER A 149 15.61 6.70 -13.01
N HIS A 150 15.76 5.97 -14.12
CA HIS A 150 15.09 6.23 -15.40
C HIS A 150 15.14 7.69 -15.84
N ILE A 151 16.14 8.47 -15.40
CA ILE A 151 16.20 9.92 -15.65
C ILE A 151 16.18 10.28 -17.13
N TRP A 152 16.70 9.39 -17.97
CA TRP A 152 16.72 9.56 -19.43
C TRP A 152 15.33 9.43 -20.09
N LYS A 153 14.33 8.91 -19.36
CA LYS A 153 12.92 8.83 -19.80
C LYS A 153 12.05 9.94 -19.18
N VAL A 154 12.59 10.71 -18.24
CA VAL A 154 11.85 11.78 -17.56
C VAL A 154 11.67 12.95 -18.51
N ASP A 155 10.45 13.48 -18.60
CA ASP A 155 10.18 14.65 -19.44
C ASP A 155 10.79 15.95 -18.89
N GLU A 156 10.89 16.96 -19.74
CA GLU A 156 11.54 18.23 -19.42
C GLU A 156 10.91 18.95 -18.21
N ASN A 157 9.59 18.89 -18.05
CA ASN A 157 8.91 19.56 -16.93
C ASN A 157 9.33 18.94 -15.58
N HIS A 158 9.38 17.61 -15.53
CA HIS A 158 9.84 16.90 -14.34
C HIS A 158 11.34 17.10 -14.08
N LEU A 159 12.18 17.19 -15.12
CA LEU A 159 13.60 17.51 -14.97
C LEU A 159 13.81 18.91 -14.37
N VAL A 160 13.07 19.91 -14.84
CA VAL A 160 13.10 21.27 -14.28
C VAL A 160 12.67 21.26 -12.81
N LEU A 161 11.59 20.53 -12.49
CA LEU A 161 11.14 20.36 -11.10
C LEU A 161 12.25 19.76 -10.22
N TYR A 162 12.92 18.70 -10.66
CA TYR A 162 14.02 18.08 -9.90
C TYR A 162 15.20 19.03 -9.70
N ALA A 163 15.55 19.85 -10.70
CA ALA A 163 16.59 20.86 -10.57
C ALA A 163 16.20 21.95 -9.54
N GLN A 164 14.95 22.41 -9.55
CA GLN A 164 14.43 23.36 -8.56
C GLN A 164 14.45 22.77 -7.14
N MET A 165 14.03 21.51 -7.00
CA MET A 165 14.09 20.79 -5.73
C MET A 165 15.54 20.61 -5.24
N ALA A 166 16.48 20.33 -6.14
CA ALA A 166 17.90 20.23 -5.81
C ALA A 166 18.47 21.56 -5.28
N ASN A 167 18.12 22.67 -5.94
CA ASN A 167 18.48 24.02 -5.46
C ASN A 167 17.91 24.30 -4.07
N LEU A 168 16.65 23.92 -3.81
CA LEU A 168 16.05 24.08 -2.49
C LEU A 168 16.80 23.27 -1.42
N VAL A 169 17.22 22.04 -1.72
CA VAL A 169 18.02 21.22 -0.80
C VAL A 169 19.37 21.87 -0.51
N SER A 170 20.04 22.45 -1.51
CA SER A 170 21.28 23.20 -1.33
C SER A 170 21.09 24.43 -0.44
N LEU A 171 19.97 25.16 -0.59
CA LEU A 171 19.63 26.28 0.28
C LEU A 171 19.33 25.84 1.73
N ILE A 172 18.80 24.63 1.95
CA ILE A 172 18.55 24.07 3.27
C ILE A 172 19.86 23.60 3.93
N LEU A 173 20.81 23.10 3.15
CA LEU A 173 22.09 22.56 3.61
C LEU A 173 23.28 23.40 3.13
N PRO A 174 23.37 24.70 3.47
CA PRO A 174 24.40 25.60 2.91
C PRO A 174 25.82 25.26 3.36
N LEU A 175 25.97 24.46 4.43
CA LEU A 175 27.26 24.03 4.97
C LEU A 175 27.78 22.73 4.34
N ILE A 176 27.05 22.16 3.38
CA ILE A 176 27.42 20.92 2.69
C ILE A 176 27.53 21.25 1.21
N GLU A 177 28.69 20.98 0.62
CA GLU A 177 28.88 21.06 -0.83
C GLU A 177 28.08 19.95 -1.51
N LEU A 178 27.14 20.31 -2.39
CA LEU A 178 26.26 19.38 -3.08
C LEU A 178 26.46 19.49 -4.59
N ASP A 179 26.55 18.33 -5.26
CA ASP A 179 26.37 18.26 -6.70
C ASP A 179 24.86 18.28 -7.02
N LEU A 180 24.37 19.40 -7.53
CA LEU A 180 22.96 19.58 -7.88
C LEU A 180 22.47 18.57 -8.93
N LYS A 181 23.36 18.12 -9.82
CA LYS A 181 23.03 17.10 -10.83
C LYS A 181 22.84 15.74 -10.17
N GLU A 182 23.69 15.38 -9.22
CA GLU A 182 23.55 14.15 -8.42
C GLU A 182 22.26 14.18 -7.59
N ILE A 183 21.93 15.32 -6.98
CA ILE A 183 20.69 15.48 -6.19
C ILE A 183 19.44 15.38 -7.09
N ALA A 184 19.43 16.06 -8.24
CA ALA A 184 18.34 15.94 -9.22
C ALA A 184 18.17 14.49 -9.70
N HIS A 185 19.29 13.80 -9.97
CA HIS A 185 19.29 12.39 -10.33
C HIS A 185 18.71 11.50 -9.22
N THR A 186 19.00 11.85 -7.96
CA THR A 186 18.48 11.13 -6.79
C THR A 186 16.98 11.35 -6.60
N PHE A 187 16.42 12.51 -6.97
CA PHE A 187 14.95 12.68 -6.97
C PHE A 187 14.25 11.76 -7.97
N SER A 188 14.85 11.56 -9.15
CA SER A 188 14.38 10.56 -10.12
C SER A 188 14.43 9.14 -9.54
N LYS A 189 15.49 8.81 -8.77
CA LYS A 189 15.56 7.53 -8.03
C LYS A 189 14.45 7.41 -6.97
N PHE A 190 14.09 8.49 -6.27
CA PHE A 190 12.96 8.44 -5.33
C PHE A 190 11.65 8.12 -6.01
N ALA A 191 11.36 8.74 -7.15
CA ALA A 191 10.14 8.48 -7.91
C ALA A 191 10.00 7.01 -8.33
N CYS A 192 11.11 6.32 -8.59
CA CYS A 192 11.10 4.92 -9.03
C CYS A 192 11.20 3.90 -7.89
N ASN A 193 11.78 4.26 -6.73
CA ASN A 193 12.22 3.27 -5.74
C ASN A 193 11.78 3.53 -4.30
N ALA A 194 11.22 4.70 -4.00
CA ALA A 194 10.70 4.98 -2.67
C ALA A 194 9.40 4.20 -2.45
N HIS A 195 9.26 3.62 -1.26
CA HIS A 195 8.08 2.85 -0.88
C HIS A 195 7.22 3.67 0.07
N THR A 196 5.90 3.62 -0.13
CA THR A 196 4.95 4.09 0.87
C THR A 196 4.98 3.11 2.04
N ILE A 197 5.40 3.59 3.20
CA ILE A 197 5.39 2.84 4.45
C ILE A 197 3.96 2.87 4.95
N CYS A 198 3.39 1.70 5.21
CA CYS A 198 2.02 1.57 5.70
C CYS A 198 1.99 1.00 7.12
N ASP A 199 0.87 1.17 7.80
CA ASP A 199 0.57 0.42 9.01
C ASP A 199 0.12 -1.02 8.67
N PRO A 200 -0.11 -1.88 9.68
CA PRO A 200 -0.55 -3.26 9.45
C PRO A 200 -1.91 -3.37 8.75
N GLU A 201 -2.75 -2.33 8.75
CA GLU A 201 -3.98 -2.27 7.97
C GLU A 201 -3.79 -1.63 6.59
N LEU A 202 -2.54 -1.51 6.12
CA LEU A 202 -2.14 -0.96 4.82
C LEU A 202 -2.47 0.53 4.64
N ARG A 203 -2.69 1.28 5.72
CA ARG A 203 -2.90 2.73 5.65
C ARG A 203 -1.55 3.46 5.57
N PRO A 204 -1.40 4.46 4.70
CA PRO A 204 -0.10 5.10 4.47
C PRO A 204 0.34 5.95 5.68
N LEU A 205 1.53 5.66 6.20
CA LEU A 205 2.17 6.35 7.32
C LEU A 205 3.30 7.29 6.88
N GLY A 206 4.01 6.95 5.82
CA GLY A 206 5.21 7.67 5.40
C GLY A 206 5.79 7.20 4.08
N THR A 207 6.97 7.71 3.77
CA THR A 207 7.76 7.32 2.61
C THR A 207 9.14 6.90 3.07
N GLY A 208 9.67 5.79 2.55
CA GLY A 208 11.01 5.31 2.87
C GLY A 208 11.73 4.70 1.69
N LEU A 209 13.06 4.78 1.73
CA LEU A 209 13.92 4.17 0.74
C LEU A 209 14.49 2.87 1.28
N TYR A 210 14.25 1.75 0.57
CA TYR A 210 14.68 0.41 0.97
C TYR A 210 15.51 -0.22 -0.15
N PRO A 211 16.80 0.15 -0.27
CA PRO A 211 17.57 -0.12 -1.49
C PRO A 211 17.67 -1.59 -1.89
N VAL A 212 17.66 -2.52 -0.92
CA VAL A 212 17.76 -3.97 -1.22
C VAL A 212 16.39 -4.52 -1.62
N ILE A 213 15.31 -4.03 -0.99
CA ILE A 213 13.94 -4.40 -1.37
C ILE A 213 13.60 -3.85 -2.76
N SER A 214 14.08 -2.66 -3.13
CA SER A 214 13.87 -2.07 -4.46
C SER A 214 14.57 -2.83 -5.60
N ILE A 215 15.32 -3.91 -5.33
CA ILE A 215 15.82 -4.85 -6.35
C ILE A 215 14.70 -5.79 -6.84
N ILE A 216 13.65 -5.99 -6.05
CA ILE A 216 12.57 -6.95 -6.34
C ILE A 216 11.64 -6.37 -7.39
N ASN A 217 11.48 -7.07 -8.51
CA ASN A 217 10.65 -6.64 -9.64
C ASN A 217 9.14 -6.77 -9.39
N HIS A 218 8.39 -6.08 -10.24
CA HIS A 218 6.93 -6.14 -10.27
C HIS A 218 6.37 -7.42 -10.94
N SER A 219 5.24 -7.90 -10.43
CA SER A 219 4.28 -8.75 -11.14
C SER A 219 2.85 -8.42 -10.70
N CYS A 220 1.86 -8.44 -11.61
CA CYS A 220 0.43 -8.35 -11.24
C CYS A 220 -0.12 -9.68 -10.66
N VAL A 221 0.70 -10.73 -10.66
CA VAL A 221 0.50 -12.02 -9.98
C VAL A 221 1.77 -12.33 -9.17
N PRO A 222 2.03 -11.56 -8.10
CA PRO A 222 3.26 -11.68 -7.35
C PRO A 222 3.30 -12.98 -6.54
N ASN A 223 4.51 -13.49 -6.29
CA ASN A 223 4.73 -14.65 -5.41
C ASN A 223 5.13 -14.23 -3.98
N ALA A 224 5.36 -12.95 -3.74
CA ALA A 224 5.63 -12.38 -2.43
C ALA A 224 4.82 -11.10 -2.17
N VAL A 225 4.69 -10.74 -0.89
CA VAL A 225 4.04 -9.50 -0.43
C VAL A 225 5.02 -8.65 0.37
N LEU A 226 4.91 -7.33 0.23
CA LEU A 226 5.62 -6.34 1.04
C LEU A 226 4.68 -5.82 2.13
N ILE A 227 5.05 -6.01 3.40
CA ILE A 227 4.33 -5.52 4.59
C ILE A 227 5.31 -4.79 5.50
N PHE A 228 4.82 -3.85 6.30
CA PHE A 228 5.65 -3.11 7.25
C PHE A 228 5.25 -3.45 8.69
N ASP A 229 6.25 -3.57 9.57
CA ASP A 229 6.07 -3.54 11.02
C ASP A 229 6.83 -2.33 11.57
N GLY A 230 6.07 -1.30 11.94
CA GLY A 230 6.62 0.04 12.15
C GLY A 230 7.28 0.57 10.88
N ARG A 231 8.61 0.65 10.87
CA ARG A 231 9.38 1.05 9.69
C ARG A 231 10.09 -0.11 9.01
N THR A 232 10.19 -1.27 9.64
CA THR A 232 10.89 -2.38 9.01
C THR A 232 10.00 -2.93 7.91
N ALA A 233 10.51 -2.97 6.69
CA ALA A 233 9.87 -3.62 5.58
C ALA A 233 10.16 -5.13 5.61
N TYR A 234 9.14 -5.95 5.40
CA TYR A 234 9.20 -7.40 5.33
C TYR A 234 8.64 -7.88 3.99
N VAL A 235 9.43 -8.69 3.29
CA VAL A 235 8.99 -9.42 2.10
C VAL A 235 8.73 -10.87 2.50
N ARG A 236 7.49 -11.33 2.31
CA ARG A 236 7.07 -12.69 2.67
C ARG A 236 6.52 -13.44 1.48
N ALA A 237 6.81 -14.73 1.39
CA ALA A 237 6.27 -15.59 0.34
C ALA A 237 4.76 -15.78 0.52
N LEU A 238 3.99 -15.64 -0.56
CA LEU A 238 2.54 -15.93 -0.60
C LEU A 238 2.24 -17.35 -1.07
N GLN A 239 3.16 -17.91 -1.86
CA GLN A 239 3.11 -19.26 -2.43
C GLN A 239 4.51 -19.87 -2.38
N PRO A 240 4.67 -21.19 -2.59
CA PRO A 240 6.00 -21.77 -2.73
C PRO A 240 6.81 -21.05 -3.81
N ILE A 241 8.06 -20.70 -3.50
CA ILE A 241 9.01 -20.11 -4.46
C ILE A 241 10.18 -21.08 -4.58
N GLY A 242 10.33 -21.68 -5.76
CA GLY A 242 11.36 -22.65 -6.07
C GLY A 242 12.75 -22.03 -6.20
N LYS A 243 13.79 -22.87 -6.10
CA LYS A 243 15.16 -22.46 -6.43
C LYS A 243 15.23 -21.97 -7.88
N ASN A 244 15.92 -20.86 -8.09
CA ASN A 244 16.08 -20.11 -9.33
C ASN A 244 14.83 -19.37 -9.83
N GLU A 245 13.74 -19.35 -9.07
CA GLU A 245 12.59 -18.51 -9.40
C GLU A 245 12.84 -17.05 -8.98
N GLU A 246 12.31 -16.13 -9.79
CA GLU A 246 12.30 -14.69 -9.48
C GLU A 246 11.33 -14.42 -8.31
N VAL A 247 11.80 -13.69 -7.30
CA VAL A 247 10.94 -13.11 -6.28
C VAL A 247 10.33 -11.83 -6.86
N SER A 248 9.01 -11.70 -6.77
CA SER A 248 8.27 -10.54 -7.26
C SER A 248 7.21 -10.08 -6.27
N ILE A 249 7.00 -8.76 -6.22
CA ILE A 249 5.94 -8.10 -5.44
C ILE A 249 5.04 -7.30 -6.39
N SER A 250 3.87 -6.85 -5.91
CA SER A 250 3.11 -5.82 -6.64
C SER A 250 3.58 -4.42 -6.25
N TYR A 251 3.61 -3.50 -7.21
CA TYR A 251 3.92 -2.08 -6.98
C TYR A 251 2.65 -1.23 -6.94
N ILE A 252 1.51 -1.83 -7.30
CA ILE A 252 0.24 -1.16 -7.60
C ILE A 252 -0.92 -1.98 -7.05
N GLU A 253 -2.10 -1.38 -7.05
CA GLU A 253 -3.36 -2.11 -6.86
C GLU A 253 -3.59 -3.09 -8.02
N THR A 254 -3.90 -4.33 -7.68
CA THR A 254 -4.10 -5.44 -8.63
C THR A 254 -5.58 -5.74 -8.89
N ALA A 255 -6.51 -5.27 -8.05
CA ALA A 255 -7.96 -5.35 -8.28
C ALA A 255 -8.45 -4.26 -9.26
N ALA A 256 -7.83 -4.19 -10.43
CA ALA A 256 -8.15 -3.23 -11.49
C ALA A 256 -7.87 -3.85 -12.86
N VAL A 257 -8.51 -3.33 -13.91
CA VAL A 257 -8.31 -3.76 -15.31
C VAL A 257 -6.88 -3.52 -15.80
N THR A 258 -6.45 -4.29 -16.80
CA THR A 258 -5.08 -4.27 -17.35
C THR A 258 -4.63 -2.87 -17.77
N LYS A 259 -5.52 -2.11 -18.43
CA LYS A 259 -5.23 -0.72 -18.83
C LYS A 259 -4.93 0.19 -17.64
N LYS A 260 -5.67 0.06 -16.53
CA LYS A 260 -5.44 0.84 -15.30
C LYS A 260 -4.12 0.43 -14.65
N ARG A 261 -3.87 -0.87 -14.53
CA ARG A 261 -2.60 -1.41 -14.00
C ARG A 261 -1.39 -0.91 -14.80
N HIS A 262 -1.45 -0.94 -16.13
CA HIS A 262 -0.39 -0.40 -16.98
C HIS A 262 -0.22 1.11 -16.83
N ASN A 263 -1.31 1.87 -16.70
CA ASN A 263 -1.22 3.31 -16.43
C ASN A 263 -0.55 3.60 -15.09
N ASP A 264 -0.89 2.86 -14.03
CA ASP A 264 -0.28 3.05 -12.71
C ASP A 264 1.20 2.67 -12.70
N LEU A 265 1.62 1.76 -13.57
CA LEU A 265 3.02 1.37 -13.75
C LEU A 265 3.83 2.34 -14.61
N LYS A 266 3.20 3.29 -15.32
CA LYS A 266 3.93 4.26 -16.16
C LYS A 266 4.95 5.08 -15.37
N GLN A 267 4.68 5.34 -14.09
CA GLN A 267 5.62 6.04 -13.20
C GLN A 267 6.96 5.30 -13.02
N TYR A 268 6.99 3.98 -13.27
CA TYR A 268 8.19 3.14 -13.24
C TYR A 268 8.76 2.90 -14.65
N PHE A 269 8.20 3.55 -15.66
CA PHE A 269 8.69 3.55 -17.03
C PHE A 269 8.83 2.18 -17.71
N PHE A 270 7.97 1.22 -17.36
CA PHE A 270 7.86 -0.07 -18.04
C PHE A 270 6.41 -0.48 -18.27
N THR A 271 6.19 -1.47 -19.13
CA THR A 271 4.88 -2.09 -19.35
C THR A 271 4.96 -3.54 -18.87
N CYS A 272 4.04 -3.94 -17.98
CA CYS A 272 4.05 -5.29 -17.43
C CYS A 272 3.60 -6.32 -18.47
N SER A 273 4.39 -7.38 -18.63
CA SER A 273 4.14 -8.53 -19.50
C SER A 273 3.91 -9.84 -18.73
N CYS A 274 3.49 -9.76 -17.46
CA CYS A 274 3.20 -10.96 -16.67
C CYS A 274 2.02 -11.76 -17.28
N PRO A 275 1.85 -13.06 -16.93
CA PRO A 275 0.81 -13.91 -17.50
C PRO A 275 -0.61 -13.32 -17.43
N ARG A 276 -0.90 -12.54 -16.38
CA ARG A 276 -2.18 -11.85 -16.19
C ARG A 276 -2.38 -10.72 -17.19
N CYS A 277 -1.36 -9.89 -17.43
CA CYS A 277 -1.44 -8.80 -18.40
C CYS A 277 -1.52 -9.28 -19.86
N VAL A 278 -0.95 -10.46 -20.16
CA VAL A 278 -0.99 -11.03 -21.53
C VAL A 278 -2.37 -11.60 -21.88
N LYS A 279 -3.11 -12.14 -20.90
CA LYS A 279 -4.43 -12.78 -21.11
C LYS A 279 -5.65 -11.86 -20.93
N GLY A 280 -5.45 -10.60 -20.54
CA GLY A 280 -6.41 -9.82 -19.75
C GLY A 280 -7.78 -9.47 -20.33
N SER A 281 -8.13 -9.77 -21.59
CA SER A 281 -9.37 -9.24 -22.20
C SER A 281 -10.67 -9.75 -21.54
N GLU A 282 -10.75 -11.04 -21.21
CA GLU A 282 -11.94 -11.61 -20.56
C GLU A 282 -11.98 -11.27 -19.06
N GLU A 283 -10.84 -11.33 -18.37
CA GLU A 283 -10.73 -10.95 -16.96
C GLU A 283 -11.08 -9.47 -16.75
N ASP A 284 -10.64 -8.58 -17.64
CA ASP A 284 -10.95 -7.15 -17.55
C ASP A 284 -12.45 -6.89 -17.66
N ALA A 285 -13.15 -7.57 -18.57
CA ALA A 285 -14.61 -7.47 -18.69
C ALA A 285 -15.33 -7.97 -17.42
N LEU A 286 -14.80 -9.00 -16.77
CA LEU A 286 -15.32 -9.50 -15.49
C LEU A 286 -15.05 -8.57 -14.31
N LEU A 287 -13.92 -7.84 -14.32
CA LEU A 287 -13.56 -6.84 -13.31
C LEU A 287 -14.38 -5.55 -13.45
N GLU A 288 -14.53 -5.03 -14.68
CA GLU A 288 -15.49 -3.95 -14.97
C GLU A 288 -16.89 -4.40 -14.59
N GLY A 289 -17.22 -5.65 -14.93
CA GLY A 289 -18.33 -6.39 -14.37
C GLY A 289 -19.68 -5.80 -14.74
N PHE A 290 -19.92 -5.37 -15.98
CA PHE A 290 -21.24 -4.89 -16.39
C PHE A 290 -22.31 -5.98 -16.23
N ARG A 291 -23.46 -5.64 -15.63
CA ARG A 291 -24.56 -6.61 -15.42
C ARG A 291 -25.45 -6.73 -16.65
N CYS A 292 -26.02 -7.92 -16.84
CA CYS A 292 -27.08 -8.15 -17.80
C CYS A 292 -28.27 -7.20 -17.60
N LYS A 293 -28.88 -6.76 -18.72
CA LYS A 293 -30.11 -5.97 -18.73
C LYS A 293 -31.33 -6.75 -18.23
N ASN A 294 -31.33 -8.08 -18.38
CA ASN A 294 -32.33 -8.94 -17.76
C ASN A 294 -32.04 -9.05 -16.26
N GLN A 295 -32.95 -8.52 -15.43
CA GLN A 295 -32.77 -8.47 -13.97
C GLN A 295 -32.73 -9.85 -13.31
N THR A 296 -33.30 -10.89 -13.92
CA THR A 296 -33.24 -12.27 -13.41
C THR A 296 -31.98 -13.02 -13.83
N CYS A 297 -31.14 -12.41 -14.67
CA CYS A 297 -29.89 -12.99 -15.14
C CYS A 297 -28.69 -12.43 -14.38
N ASP A 298 -27.87 -13.32 -13.84
CA ASP A 298 -26.60 -13.05 -13.14
C ASP A 298 -25.39 -13.20 -14.08
N GLY A 299 -25.59 -12.88 -15.36
CA GLY A 299 -24.55 -12.93 -16.38
C GLY A 299 -23.79 -11.61 -16.49
N PHE A 300 -22.50 -11.70 -16.78
CA PHE A 300 -21.67 -10.56 -17.16
C PHE A 300 -21.89 -10.22 -18.63
N LEU A 301 -21.87 -8.92 -18.92
CA LEU A 301 -21.84 -8.39 -20.28
C LEU A 301 -20.39 -8.33 -20.76
N LEU A 302 -20.10 -9.01 -21.87
CA LEU A 302 -18.80 -9.02 -22.53
C LEU A 302 -18.86 -8.14 -23.79
N PRO A 303 -17.79 -7.43 -24.15
CA PRO A 303 -17.77 -6.60 -25.36
C PRO A 303 -17.91 -7.47 -26.62
N ASP A 304 -18.80 -7.08 -27.55
CA ASP A 304 -18.95 -7.76 -28.84
C ASP A 304 -17.87 -7.28 -29.82
N SER A 305 -17.12 -8.22 -30.40
CA SER A 305 -16.01 -7.90 -31.30
C SER A 305 -16.53 -7.28 -32.60
N GLY A 306 -16.42 -5.96 -32.72
CA GLY A 306 -16.80 -5.21 -33.92
C GLY A 306 -18.17 -4.53 -33.87
N LYS A 307 -18.87 -4.53 -32.72
CA LYS A 307 -20.10 -3.73 -32.50
C LYS A 307 -19.93 -2.81 -31.30
N LYS A 308 -20.65 -1.68 -31.30
CA LYS A 308 -20.77 -0.77 -30.14
C LYS A 308 -21.79 -1.30 -29.12
N ALA A 309 -21.63 -2.56 -28.72
CA ALA A 309 -22.56 -3.26 -27.84
C ALA A 309 -21.85 -4.32 -27.00
N TYR A 310 -22.50 -4.71 -25.91
CA TYR A 310 -22.07 -5.78 -25.02
C TYR A 310 -23.12 -6.87 -25.00
N THR A 311 -22.70 -8.14 -24.96
CA THR A 311 -23.58 -9.30 -24.98
C THR A 311 -23.41 -10.10 -23.70
N CYS A 312 -24.54 -10.51 -23.10
CA CYS A 312 -24.54 -11.33 -21.89
C CYS A 312 -24.03 -12.73 -22.19
N GLN A 313 -23.01 -13.17 -21.44
CA GLN A 313 -22.41 -14.50 -21.58
C GLN A 313 -23.35 -15.67 -21.23
N LYS A 314 -24.50 -15.41 -20.60
CA LYS A 314 -25.49 -16.44 -20.20
C LYS A 314 -26.73 -16.47 -21.08
N CYS A 315 -27.42 -15.33 -21.22
CA CYS A 315 -28.71 -15.26 -21.91
C CYS A 315 -28.65 -14.56 -23.27
N SER A 316 -27.46 -14.14 -23.73
CA SER A 316 -27.23 -13.45 -25.00
C SER A 316 -27.96 -12.11 -25.19
N VAL A 317 -28.63 -11.61 -24.16
CA VAL A 317 -29.21 -10.26 -24.16
C VAL A 317 -28.11 -9.23 -24.34
N SER A 318 -28.30 -8.33 -25.29
CA SER A 318 -27.33 -7.27 -25.61
C SER A 318 -27.71 -5.93 -24.97
N ARG A 319 -26.70 -5.11 -24.69
CA ARG A 319 -26.84 -3.76 -24.14
C ARG A 319 -25.93 -2.81 -24.93
N ASP A 320 -26.48 -1.68 -25.37
CA ASP A 320 -25.76 -0.73 -26.19
C ASP A 320 -24.69 0.03 -25.39
N GLU A 321 -23.56 0.32 -26.03
CA GLU A 321 -22.44 1.03 -25.40
C GLU A 321 -22.81 2.47 -25.02
N GLU A 322 -23.66 3.14 -25.82
CA GLU A 322 -24.16 4.48 -25.53
C GLU A 322 -25.02 4.51 -24.25
N GLU A 323 -25.82 3.47 -24.02
CA GLU A 323 -26.62 3.30 -22.79
C GLU A 323 -25.70 3.23 -21.57
N ILE A 324 -24.66 2.40 -21.65
CA ILE A 324 -23.62 2.25 -20.61
C ILE A 324 -22.91 3.59 -20.36
N GLN A 325 -22.46 4.26 -21.42
CA GLN A 325 -21.72 5.50 -21.30
C GLN A 325 -22.55 6.63 -20.67
N LYS A 326 -23.85 6.71 -20.99
CA LYS A 326 -24.77 7.66 -20.38
C LYS A 326 -24.88 7.45 -18.87
N MET A 327 -25.12 6.21 -18.43
CA MET A 327 -25.20 5.89 -16.99
C MET A 327 -23.87 6.15 -16.27
N ARG A 328 -22.73 5.82 -16.89
CA ARG A 328 -21.40 6.15 -16.34
C ARG A 328 -21.20 7.64 -16.15
N SER A 329 -21.64 8.46 -17.11
CA SER A 329 -21.54 9.92 -17.01
C SER A 329 -22.36 10.47 -15.85
N GLU A 330 -23.55 9.93 -15.61
CA GLU A 330 -24.41 10.32 -14.48
C GLU A 330 -23.77 9.94 -13.13
N ILE A 331 -23.27 8.71 -13.00
CA ILE A 331 -22.54 8.24 -11.82
C ILE A 331 -21.31 9.11 -11.54
N LEU A 332 -20.56 9.49 -12.58
CA LEU A 332 -19.38 10.33 -12.45
C LEU A 332 -19.71 11.73 -11.90
N GLN A 333 -20.78 12.36 -12.40
CA GLN A 333 -21.24 13.66 -11.91
C GLN A 333 -21.63 13.62 -10.43
N LEU A 334 -22.31 12.56 -10.00
CA LEU A 334 -22.64 12.35 -8.58
C LEU A 334 -21.38 12.09 -7.74
N SER A 335 -20.42 11.35 -8.28
CA SER A 335 -19.14 11.06 -7.59
C SER A 335 -18.33 12.33 -7.35
N ASP A 336 -18.30 13.26 -8.32
CA ASP A 336 -17.66 14.57 -8.18
C ASP A 336 -18.35 15.39 -7.08
N LYS A 337 -19.69 15.38 -7.05
CA LYS A 337 -20.48 16.03 -5.99
C LYS A 337 -20.19 15.41 -4.61
N ALA A 338 -20.14 14.08 -4.50
CA ALA A 338 -19.87 13.38 -3.24
C ALA A 338 -18.46 13.68 -2.70
N SER A 339 -17.46 13.71 -3.58
CA SER A 339 -16.08 14.09 -3.27
C SER A 339 -15.98 15.51 -2.68
N SER A 340 -16.81 16.46 -3.15
CA SER A 340 -16.86 17.81 -2.59
C SER A 340 -17.42 17.86 -1.16
N PHE A 341 -18.40 17.00 -0.84
CA PHE A 341 -18.93 16.86 0.53
C PHE A 341 -17.94 16.21 1.47
N LEU A 342 -17.23 15.16 1.03
CA LEU A 342 -16.17 14.54 1.83
C LEU A 342 -15.06 15.56 2.16
N SER A 343 -14.67 16.37 1.18
CA SER A 343 -13.64 17.41 1.35
C SER A 343 -14.06 18.52 2.32
N SER A 344 -15.37 18.83 2.39
CA SER A 344 -15.92 19.79 3.36
C SER A 344 -16.26 19.17 4.72
N GLY A 345 -16.00 17.87 4.91
CA GLY A 345 -16.28 17.14 6.14
C GLY A 345 -17.75 16.78 6.33
N ASN A 346 -18.60 16.99 5.30
CA ASN A 346 -20.02 16.73 5.36
C ASN A 346 -20.37 15.28 5.01
N LYS A 347 -20.14 14.38 5.97
CA LYS A 347 -20.16 12.92 5.77
C LYS A 347 -21.57 12.34 5.57
N ALA A 348 -22.59 12.89 6.22
CA ALA A 348 -23.95 12.38 6.08
C ALA A 348 -24.50 12.64 4.66
N GLU A 349 -24.26 13.84 4.13
CA GLU A 349 -24.61 14.24 2.78
C GLU A 349 -23.81 13.45 1.75
N ALA A 350 -22.51 13.26 1.97
CA ALA A 350 -21.70 12.38 1.14
C ALA A 350 -22.26 10.94 1.12
N GLY A 351 -22.64 10.39 2.28
CA GLY A 351 -23.24 9.07 2.39
C GLY A 351 -24.56 8.95 1.63
N SER A 352 -25.42 9.97 1.69
CA SER A 352 -26.67 10.03 0.93
C SER A 352 -26.44 10.00 -0.59
N VAL A 353 -25.45 10.78 -1.07
CA VAL A 353 -25.08 10.78 -2.49
C VAL A 353 -24.49 9.43 -2.90
N TYR A 354 -23.58 8.85 -2.11
CA TYR A 354 -23.01 7.53 -2.41
C TYR A 354 -24.05 6.41 -2.41
N LYS A 355 -25.08 6.48 -1.55
CA LYS A 355 -26.20 5.53 -1.60
C LYS A 355 -27.01 5.65 -2.89
N THR A 356 -27.14 6.87 -3.43
CA THR A 356 -27.76 7.10 -4.74
C THR A 356 -26.88 6.55 -5.86
N ILE A 357 -25.56 6.76 -5.77
CA ILE A 357 -24.58 6.17 -6.70
C ILE A 357 -24.68 4.65 -6.70
N GLU A 358 -24.70 4.02 -5.52
CA GLU A 358 -24.83 2.57 -5.37
C GLU A 358 -26.09 2.04 -6.09
N GLN A 359 -27.24 2.70 -5.94
CA GLN A 359 -28.48 2.29 -6.62
C GLN A 359 -28.36 2.36 -8.14
N LEU A 360 -27.70 3.39 -8.69
CA LEU A 360 -27.44 3.51 -10.12
C LEU A 360 -26.43 2.45 -10.58
N GLU A 361 -25.37 2.22 -9.80
CA GLU A 361 -24.37 1.20 -10.06
C GLU A 361 -24.96 -0.19 -10.04
N GLN A 362 -25.88 -0.51 -9.13
CA GLN A 362 -26.59 -1.78 -9.11
C GLN A 362 -27.39 -2.01 -10.40
N ASN A 363 -27.78 -0.99 -11.16
CA ASN A 363 -28.45 -1.15 -12.47
C ASN A 363 -27.48 -1.32 -13.65
N LEU A 364 -26.22 -0.93 -13.47
CA LEU A 364 -25.19 -0.95 -14.52
C LEU A 364 -24.18 -2.09 -14.35
N TYR A 365 -23.78 -2.36 -13.12
CA TYR A 365 -22.73 -3.28 -12.75
C TYR A 365 -23.26 -4.50 -11.99
N HIS A 366 -22.55 -5.60 -12.13
CA HIS A 366 -22.73 -6.84 -11.41
C HIS A 366 -22.25 -6.65 -9.96
N ALA A 367 -22.82 -7.43 -9.04
CA ALA A 367 -22.44 -7.47 -7.63
C ALA A 367 -20.95 -7.79 -7.37
N PHE A 368 -20.22 -8.24 -8.40
CA PHE A 368 -18.80 -8.62 -8.33
C PHE A 368 -17.89 -7.65 -9.09
N SER A 369 -18.42 -6.49 -9.53
CA SER A 369 -17.60 -5.48 -10.19
C SER A 369 -16.68 -4.78 -9.20
N THR A 370 -15.49 -4.39 -9.66
CA THR A 370 -14.60 -3.58 -8.84
C THR A 370 -15.18 -2.19 -8.60
N THR A 371 -15.96 -1.64 -9.53
CA THR A 371 -16.58 -0.31 -9.36
C THR A 371 -17.52 -0.27 -8.17
N LEU A 372 -18.47 -1.21 -8.09
CA LEU A 372 -19.41 -1.30 -6.96
C LEU A 372 -18.68 -1.60 -5.65
N LEU A 373 -17.62 -2.41 -5.68
CA LEU A 373 -16.76 -2.66 -4.52
C LEU A 373 -16.21 -1.36 -3.93
N HIS A 374 -15.66 -0.46 -4.75
CA HIS A 374 -15.12 0.83 -4.28
C HIS A 374 -16.21 1.71 -3.64
N THR A 375 -17.42 1.72 -4.20
CA THR A 375 -18.57 2.43 -3.63
C THR A 375 -18.97 1.83 -2.27
N CYS A 376 -19.07 0.50 -2.17
CA CYS A 376 -19.37 -0.19 -0.92
C CYS A 376 -18.31 0.06 0.15
N GLU A 377 -17.02 0.10 -0.20
CA GLU A 377 -15.94 0.44 0.73
C GLU A 377 -16.04 1.88 1.24
N THR A 378 -16.41 2.81 0.35
CA THR A 378 -16.58 4.21 0.70
C THR A 378 -17.76 4.38 1.66
N LEU A 379 -18.89 3.72 1.37
CA LEU A 379 -20.05 3.69 2.27
C LEU A 379 -19.74 3.01 3.61
N LEU A 380 -19.01 1.88 3.60
CA LEU A 380 -18.52 1.23 4.81
C LEU A 380 -17.75 2.22 5.70
N LYS A 381 -16.77 2.94 5.14
CA LYS A 381 -15.98 3.94 5.87
C LYS A 381 -16.86 5.06 6.42
N ILE A 382 -17.76 5.62 5.61
CA ILE A 382 -18.68 6.68 6.04
C ILE A 382 -19.55 6.21 7.21
N TYR A 383 -20.17 5.03 7.13
CA TYR A 383 -21.04 4.52 8.19
C TYR A 383 -20.27 4.13 9.46
N MET A 384 -19.03 3.65 9.34
CA MET A 384 -18.16 3.46 10.51
C MET A 384 -17.87 4.79 11.23
N GLU A 385 -17.62 5.86 10.48
CA GLU A 385 -17.39 7.19 11.06
C GLU A 385 -18.65 7.82 11.66
N LEU A 386 -19.82 7.54 11.08
CA LEU A 386 -21.14 7.90 11.62
C LEU A 386 -21.58 6.98 12.77
N GLN A 387 -20.81 5.94 13.10
CA GLN A 387 -21.11 4.93 14.11
C GLN A 387 -22.40 4.14 13.85
N ASP A 388 -22.84 4.06 12.60
CA ASP A 388 -23.90 3.13 12.18
C ASP A 388 -23.27 1.76 11.87
N TRP A 389 -23.00 1.03 12.95
CA TRP A 389 -22.28 -0.24 12.89
C TRP A 389 -23.05 -1.32 12.12
N ARG A 390 -24.39 -1.30 12.16
CA ARG A 390 -25.22 -2.30 11.47
C ARG A 390 -25.14 -2.11 9.96
N THR A 391 -25.29 -0.87 9.48
CA THR A 391 -25.16 -0.58 8.06
C THR A 391 -23.72 -0.78 7.58
N ALA A 392 -22.73 -0.39 8.39
CA ALA A 392 -21.32 -0.69 8.11
C ALA A 392 -21.08 -2.20 7.95
N LEU A 393 -21.57 -3.04 8.87
CA LEU A 393 -21.43 -4.50 8.76
C LEU A 393 -22.09 -5.04 7.49
N ALA A 394 -23.27 -4.54 7.11
CA ALA A 394 -23.93 -4.94 5.88
C ALA A 394 -23.05 -4.70 4.64
N TYR A 395 -22.48 -3.50 4.49
CA TYR A 395 -21.54 -3.20 3.41
C TYR A 395 -20.26 -4.04 3.50
N CYS A 396 -19.70 -4.22 4.70
CA CYS A 396 -18.52 -5.05 4.89
C CYS A 396 -18.75 -6.48 4.37
N ARG A 397 -19.89 -7.10 4.70
CA ARG A 397 -20.29 -8.43 4.22
C ARG A 397 -20.45 -8.49 2.69
N LEU A 398 -20.98 -7.43 2.06
CA LEU A 398 -21.12 -7.37 0.60
C LEU A 398 -19.76 -7.35 -0.12
N THR A 399 -18.73 -6.75 0.47
CA THR A 399 -17.40 -6.68 -0.17
C THR A 399 -16.61 -7.98 -0.12
N VAL A 400 -16.79 -8.82 0.91
CA VAL A 400 -15.97 -10.02 1.14
C VAL A 400 -15.94 -10.98 -0.07
N PRO A 401 -17.09 -11.37 -0.66
CA PRO A 401 -17.10 -12.24 -1.83
C PRO A 401 -16.41 -11.62 -3.06
N VAL A 402 -16.43 -10.28 -3.18
CA VAL A 402 -15.74 -9.59 -4.27
C VAL A 402 -14.24 -9.63 -4.05
N TYR A 403 -13.77 -9.36 -2.83
CA TYR A 403 -12.37 -9.46 -2.44
C TYR A 403 -11.78 -10.85 -2.74
N GLU A 404 -12.48 -11.92 -2.35
CA GLU A 404 -12.03 -13.31 -2.62
C GLU A 404 -12.01 -13.65 -4.11
N ARG A 405 -12.80 -12.97 -4.94
CA ARG A 405 -12.81 -13.15 -6.39
C ARG A 405 -11.68 -12.39 -7.09
N VAL A 406 -11.41 -11.15 -6.70
CA VAL A 406 -10.50 -10.25 -7.44
C VAL A 406 -9.04 -10.36 -7.02
N TYR A 407 -8.77 -10.89 -5.82
CA TYR A 407 -7.41 -11.09 -5.32
C TYR A 407 -7.02 -12.58 -5.26
N PRO A 408 -5.72 -12.89 -5.39
CA PRO A 408 -5.22 -14.23 -5.14
C PRO A 408 -5.50 -14.73 -3.71
N PRO A 409 -5.54 -16.05 -3.49
CA PRO A 409 -5.58 -16.62 -2.15
C PRO A 409 -4.46 -16.05 -1.27
N PHE A 410 -4.78 -15.76 0.00
CA PHE A 410 -3.87 -15.16 0.99
C PHE A 410 -3.43 -13.71 0.73
N HIS A 411 -4.06 -12.98 -0.20
CA HIS A 411 -3.81 -11.54 -0.32
C HIS A 411 -4.19 -10.79 0.97
N PRO A 412 -3.37 -9.83 1.46
CA PRO A 412 -3.60 -9.17 2.75
C PRO A 412 -4.94 -8.44 2.82
N MET A 413 -5.40 -7.86 1.72
CA MET A 413 -6.71 -7.16 1.69
C MET A 413 -7.89 -8.08 2.03
N ILE A 414 -7.85 -9.35 1.62
CA ILE A 414 -8.89 -10.32 2.00
C ILE A 414 -8.88 -10.52 3.51
N GLY A 415 -7.70 -10.76 4.09
CA GLY A 415 -7.53 -10.96 5.53
C GLY A 415 -7.96 -9.74 6.35
N LEU A 416 -7.62 -8.53 5.89
CA LEU A 416 -8.01 -7.27 6.53
C LEU A 416 -9.51 -7.01 6.43
N GLN A 417 -10.16 -7.43 5.34
CA GLN A 417 -11.61 -7.30 5.21
C GLN A 417 -12.33 -8.25 6.17
N PHE A 418 -11.88 -9.50 6.29
CA PHE A 418 -12.38 -10.42 7.32
C PHE A 418 -12.09 -9.92 8.74
N TYR A 419 -10.93 -9.29 8.97
CA TYR A 419 -10.63 -8.69 10.27
C TYR A 419 -11.61 -7.56 10.61
N THR A 420 -11.92 -6.70 9.64
CA THR A 420 -12.90 -5.62 9.80
C THR A 420 -14.30 -6.17 10.05
N CYS A 421 -14.72 -7.19 9.28
CA CYS A 421 -15.99 -7.88 9.45
C CYS A 421 -16.12 -8.48 10.86
N GLY A 422 -15.11 -9.24 11.29
CA GLY A 422 -15.09 -9.87 12.61
C GLY A 422 -15.13 -8.88 13.77
N LYS A 423 -14.48 -7.71 13.64
CA LYS A 423 -14.59 -6.63 14.65
C LYS A 423 -16.00 -6.04 14.72
N LEU A 424 -16.65 -5.81 13.59
CA LEU A 424 -18.02 -5.29 13.53
C LEU A 424 -19.04 -6.31 14.05
N GLU A 425 -18.86 -7.58 13.70
CA GLU A 425 -19.69 -8.69 14.21
C GLU A 425 -19.55 -8.85 15.71
N TRP A 426 -18.32 -8.76 16.24
CA TRP A 426 -18.07 -8.78 17.67
C TRP A 426 -18.75 -7.61 18.38
N LEU A 427 -18.60 -6.39 17.85
CA LEU A 427 -19.23 -5.18 18.38
C LEU A 427 -20.76 -5.28 18.42
N LEU A 428 -21.36 -5.97 17.46
CA LEU A 428 -22.80 -6.21 17.35
C LEU A 428 -23.26 -7.52 18.00
N GLU A 429 -22.41 -8.15 18.82
CA GLU A 429 -22.69 -9.38 19.57
C GLU A 429 -23.05 -10.62 18.72
N CYS A 430 -22.69 -10.58 17.43
CA CYS A 430 -22.81 -11.68 16.49
C CYS A 430 -21.60 -12.61 16.64
N THR A 431 -21.44 -13.21 17.81
CA THR A 431 -20.19 -13.85 18.27
C THR A 431 -19.75 -15.06 17.44
N GLU A 432 -20.69 -15.89 16.97
CA GLU A 432 -20.38 -17.02 16.09
C GLU A 432 -19.84 -16.58 14.73
N ASP A 433 -20.41 -15.52 14.15
CA ASP A 433 -19.94 -14.95 12.89
C ASP A 433 -18.59 -14.26 13.08
N ALA A 434 -18.43 -13.51 14.18
CA ALA A 434 -17.15 -12.90 14.56
C ALA A 434 -16.03 -13.94 14.66
N LEU A 435 -16.30 -15.09 15.30
CA LEU A 435 -15.34 -16.20 15.40
C LEU A 435 -14.93 -16.73 14.01
N LYS A 436 -15.89 -16.92 13.10
CA LYS A 436 -15.61 -17.38 11.72
C LYS A 436 -14.76 -16.35 10.96
N SER A 437 -15.16 -15.09 10.98
CA SER A 437 -14.46 -13.99 10.31
C SER A 437 -13.04 -13.79 10.86
N LEU A 438 -12.87 -13.76 12.18
CA LEU A 438 -11.55 -13.60 12.81
C LEU A 438 -10.64 -14.81 12.59
N THR A 439 -11.19 -16.03 12.50
CA THR A 439 -10.43 -17.23 12.11
C THR A 439 -9.91 -17.08 10.69
N ARG A 440 -10.78 -16.70 9.75
CA ARG A 440 -10.40 -16.50 8.36
C ARG A 440 -9.37 -15.38 8.18
N ALA A 441 -9.55 -14.27 8.89
CA ALA A 441 -8.57 -13.18 8.96
C ALA A 441 -7.21 -13.70 9.46
N THR A 442 -7.22 -14.50 10.52
CA THR A 442 -6.01 -15.09 11.12
C THR A 442 -5.28 -16.01 10.15
N ASP A 443 -5.98 -16.89 9.44
CA ASP A 443 -5.36 -17.82 8.50
C ASP A 443 -4.62 -17.09 7.36
N ILE A 444 -5.17 -15.97 6.90
CA ILE A 444 -4.59 -15.15 5.85
C ILE A 444 -3.46 -14.25 6.38
N LEU A 445 -3.72 -13.53 7.47
CA LEU A 445 -2.78 -12.53 7.99
C LEU A 445 -1.56 -13.17 8.64
N LYS A 446 -1.64 -14.42 9.13
CA LYS A 446 -0.45 -15.17 9.56
C LYS A 446 0.60 -15.36 8.46
N VAL A 447 0.15 -15.52 7.21
CA VAL A 447 1.04 -15.65 6.04
C VAL A 447 1.66 -14.31 5.68
N THR A 448 0.85 -13.24 5.63
CA THR A 448 1.29 -11.93 5.14
C THR A 448 1.97 -11.06 6.20
N HIS A 449 1.51 -11.11 7.45
CA HIS A 449 2.01 -10.28 8.57
C HIS A 449 2.86 -11.08 9.56
N GLY A 450 2.85 -12.42 9.49
CA GLY A 450 3.52 -13.29 10.45
C GLY A 450 2.72 -13.47 11.74
N THR A 451 3.40 -13.79 12.84
CA THR A 451 2.76 -14.11 14.13
C THR A 451 3.22 -13.27 15.31
N LYS A 452 4.27 -12.45 15.12
CA LYS A 452 4.99 -11.80 16.23
C LYS A 452 4.69 -10.32 16.39
N SER A 453 4.16 -9.65 15.35
CA SER A 453 3.86 -8.23 15.39
C SER A 453 2.76 -7.93 16.40
N GLN A 454 2.72 -6.69 16.90
CA GLN A 454 1.71 -6.26 17.87
C GLN A 454 0.28 -6.39 17.32
N PHE A 455 0.08 -6.01 16.06
CA PHE A 455 -1.18 -6.19 15.33
C PHE A 455 -1.67 -7.66 15.34
N MET A 456 -0.77 -8.62 15.07
CA MET A 456 -1.15 -10.02 15.06
C MET A 456 -1.47 -10.56 16.45
N LYS A 457 -0.79 -10.06 17.49
CA LYS A 457 -1.13 -10.40 18.89
C LYS A 457 -2.52 -9.90 19.26
N GLU A 458 -2.90 -8.70 18.83
CA GLU A 458 -4.23 -8.13 19.04
C GLU A 458 -5.31 -8.94 18.33
N LEU A 459 -5.07 -9.34 17.07
CA LEU A 459 -5.95 -10.22 16.33
C LEU A 459 -6.13 -11.58 17.05
N PHE A 460 -5.05 -12.20 17.52
CA PHE A 460 -5.14 -13.45 18.27
C PHE A 460 -5.90 -13.27 19.58
N GLY A 461 -5.68 -12.18 20.31
CA GLY A 461 -6.44 -11.85 21.52
C GLY A 461 -7.95 -11.80 21.24
N LYS A 462 -8.36 -11.07 20.20
CA LYS A 462 -9.78 -10.98 19.78
C LYS A 462 -10.35 -12.33 19.36
N LEU A 463 -9.56 -13.15 18.68
CA LEU A 463 -10.00 -14.48 18.28
C LEU A 463 -10.25 -15.39 19.50
N GLU A 464 -9.38 -15.35 20.50
CA GLU A 464 -9.55 -16.12 21.73
C GLU A 464 -10.72 -15.58 22.58
N GLU A 465 -10.92 -14.27 22.66
CA GLU A 465 -12.12 -13.66 23.26
C GLU A 465 -13.40 -14.19 22.60
N ALA A 466 -13.47 -14.17 21.26
CA ALA A 466 -14.61 -14.68 20.51
C ALA A 466 -14.84 -16.18 20.73
N ARG A 467 -13.77 -16.98 20.79
CA ARG A 467 -13.85 -18.42 21.04
C ARG A 467 -14.37 -18.73 22.44
N ALA A 468 -13.87 -18.01 23.45
CA ALA A 468 -14.29 -18.19 24.84
C ALA A 468 -15.79 -17.87 25.00
N GLU A 469 -16.27 -16.78 24.40
CA GLU A 469 -17.67 -16.36 24.46
C GLU A 469 -18.61 -17.37 23.77
N VAL A 470 -18.24 -17.87 22.58
CA VAL A 470 -19.02 -18.91 21.90
C VAL A 470 -19.08 -20.19 22.75
N SER A 471 -17.95 -20.60 23.33
CA SER A 471 -17.90 -21.79 24.20
C SER A 471 -18.78 -21.62 25.44
N PHE A 472 -18.76 -20.44 26.07
CA PHE A 472 -19.62 -20.11 27.20
C PHE A 472 -21.11 -20.17 26.83
N ARG A 473 -21.52 -19.57 25.70
CA ARG A 473 -22.91 -19.62 25.21
C ARG A 473 -23.40 -21.04 24.90
N ILE A 474 -22.52 -21.91 24.41
CA ILE A 474 -22.86 -23.32 24.19
C ILE A 474 -23.09 -24.01 25.54
N SER A 475 -22.19 -23.81 26.50
CA SER A 475 -22.31 -24.43 27.84
C SER A 475 -23.54 -23.97 28.62
N SER A 476 -23.91 -22.69 28.52
CA SER A 476 -25.09 -22.14 29.20
C SER A 476 -26.42 -22.59 28.58
N ARG A 477 -26.45 -22.87 27.28
CA ARG A 477 -27.62 -23.48 26.62
C ARG A 477 -27.85 -24.92 27.08
N HIS A 478 -26.78 -25.69 27.30
CA HIS A 478 -26.89 -27.09 27.74
C HIS A 478 -27.23 -27.22 29.24
N GLY A 479 -26.89 -26.22 30.07
CA GLY A 479 -27.24 -26.22 31.50
C GLY A 479 -28.66 -25.77 31.83
N HIS A 480 -29.49 -25.45 30.83
CA HIS A 480 -30.91 -25.12 31.01
C HIS A 480 -31.87 -26.24 30.54
N ASP A 481 -31.33 -27.31 29.94
CA ASP A 481 -32.07 -28.50 29.49
C ASP A 481 -31.88 -29.72 30.44
N GLU A 482 -31.21 -29.54 31.59
CA GLU A 482 -31.16 -30.45 32.75
C GLU A 482 -31.96 -29.85 33.91
#